data_AF-A0A922SFE6-F1
#
_entry.id   AF-A0A922SFE6-F1
#
_cell.length_a   1.000
_cell.length_b   1.000
_cell.length_c   1.000
_cell.angle_alpha   90.00
_cell.angle_beta   90.00
_cell.angle_gamma   90.00
#
_symmetry.space_group_name_H-M   'P 1'
#
loop_
_entity.id
_entity.type
_entity.pdbx_description
1 polymer ?
#
loop_
_entity_poly.entity_id
_entity_poly.type
_entity_poly.pdbx_seq_one_letter_code
_entity_poly.pdbx_strand_id
1 'polypeptide(L)'
;MRRSLSSTDIDIAGPTRNIFVNERLTPFNRQLFRSARNAAKIHGYKYCWIRNGAILIRKQEGNPAIHIQNMEDLERHMGRAPAAPAERSPAPAERSPAPASQQHGAASGN
;
A
#
# COMPACT_ATOMS: atom_id res chain seq x y z
N MET A 1 18.19 -16.50 1.24
CA MET A 1 18.05 -17.40 2.41
C MET A 1 18.32 -16.58 3.68
N ARG A 2 17.40 -16.54 4.67
CA ARG A 2 17.65 -15.87 5.95
C ARG A 2 18.20 -16.91 6.92
N ARG A 3 19.49 -16.84 7.26
CA ARG A 3 20.07 -17.72 8.29
C ARG A 3 19.84 -17.12 9.68
N SER A 4 19.50 -17.96 10.64
CA SER A 4 19.44 -17.57 12.06
C SER A 4 20.86 -17.38 12.58
N LEU A 5 21.07 -16.41 13.49
CA LEU A 5 22.34 -16.25 14.18
C LEU A 5 22.46 -17.32 15.27
N SER A 6 23.59 -18.00 15.35
CA SER A 6 23.86 -19.08 16.30
C SER A 6 25.09 -18.80 17.14
N SER A 7 25.25 -19.51 18.26
CA SER A 7 26.41 -19.41 19.16
C SER A 7 27.76 -19.64 18.45
N THR A 8 27.77 -20.45 17.39
CA THR A 8 28.96 -20.69 16.56
C THR A 8 29.32 -19.52 15.65
N ASP A 9 28.40 -18.60 15.33
CA ASP A 9 28.70 -17.42 14.51
C ASP A 9 29.48 -16.33 15.28
N ILE A 10 29.65 -16.48 16.60
CA ILE A 10 30.36 -15.54 17.49
C ILE A 10 31.31 -16.26 18.47
N ASP A 11 31.80 -17.44 18.09
CA ASP A 11 32.81 -18.23 18.82
C ASP A 11 32.48 -18.56 20.29
N ILE A 12 31.18 -18.72 20.62
CA ILE A 12 30.77 -19.20 21.95
C ILE A 12 30.91 -20.73 21.99
N ALA A 13 31.80 -21.21 22.86
CA ALA A 13 32.00 -22.63 23.10
C ALA A 13 30.74 -23.32 23.67
N GLY A 14 30.53 -24.59 23.29
CA GLY A 14 29.44 -25.44 23.76
C GLY A 14 28.40 -25.77 22.68
N PRO A 15 27.25 -26.36 23.06
CA PRO A 15 26.21 -26.75 22.11
C PRO A 15 25.68 -25.57 21.30
N THR A 16 25.41 -25.77 20.02
CA THR A 16 24.83 -24.75 19.14
C THR A 16 23.48 -24.28 19.68
N ARG A 17 23.37 -22.97 19.93
CA ARG A 17 22.13 -22.33 20.38
C ARG A 17 21.79 -21.15 19.49
N ASN A 18 20.49 -20.95 19.28
CA ASN A 18 20.01 -19.76 18.58
C ASN A 18 20.23 -18.52 19.44
N ILE A 19 20.74 -17.46 18.83
CA ILE A 19 20.91 -16.16 19.47
C ILE A 19 19.70 -15.29 19.17
N PHE A 20 19.11 -14.73 20.22
CA PHE A 20 18.05 -13.71 20.12
C PHE A 20 18.65 -12.34 20.42
N VAL A 21 18.48 -11.40 19.50
CA VAL A 21 18.92 -10.02 19.67
C VAL A 21 17.70 -9.15 19.99
N ASN A 22 17.68 -8.59 21.20
CA ASN A 22 16.68 -7.59 21.57
C ASN A 22 17.14 -6.21 21.12
N GLU A 23 16.59 -5.74 20.01
CA GLU A 23 16.83 -4.39 19.53
C GLU A 23 15.98 -3.38 20.31
N ARG A 24 16.63 -2.47 21.05
CA ARG A 24 15.95 -1.35 21.71
C ARG A 24 15.82 -0.18 20.76
N LEU A 25 14.60 0.08 20.29
CA LEU A 25 14.30 1.30 19.56
C LEU A 25 14.50 2.55 20.44
N THR A 26 14.81 3.69 19.82
CA THR A 26 14.73 4.99 20.50
C THR A 26 13.26 5.32 20.82
N PRO A 27 12.97 6.21 21.80
CA PRO A 27 11.60 6.69 22.03
C PRO A 27 10.94 7.23 20.76
N PHE A 28 11.71 7.97 19.96
CA PHE A 28 11.30 8.49 18.66
C PHE A 28 10.90 7.37 17.69
N ASN A 29 11.75 6.35 17.47
CA ASN A 29 11.42 5.26 16.55
C ASN A 29 10.24 4.42 17.05
N ARG A 30 10.06 4.26 18.38
CA ARG A 30 8.85 3.60 18.91
C ARG A 30 7.59 4.36 18.54
N GLN A 31 7.60 5.68 18.69
CA GLN A 31 6.45 6.51 18.33
C GLN A 31 6.21 6.49 16.81
N LEU A 32 7.27 6.64 16.02
CA LEU A 32 7.20 6.59 14.57
C LEU A 32 6.67 5.24 14.07
N PHE A 33 7.11 4.13 14.67
CA PHE A 33 6.62 2.79 14.30
C PHE A 33 5.13 2.61 14.58
N ARG A 34 4.64 3.12 15.71
CA ARG A 34 3.20 3.12 16.04
C ARG A 34 2.40 3.91 14.99
N SER A 35 2.84 5.12 14.67
CA SER A 35 2.21 5.96 13.64
C SER A 35 2.23 5.28 12.27
N ALA A 36 3.38 4.75 11.86
CA ALA A 36 3.57 4.09 10.57
C ALA A 36 2.70 2.83 10.44
N ARG A 37 2.57 2.03 11.50
CA ARG A 37 1.73 0.82 11.50
C ARG A 37 0.24 1.15 11.38
N ASN A 38 -0.22 2.21 12.06
CA ASN A 38 -1.60 2.69 11.96
C ASN A 38 -1.90 3.21 10.55
N ALA A 39 -1.04 4.08 10.02
CA ALA A 39 -1.19 4.61 8.67
C ALA A 39 -1.13 3.50 7.61
N ALA A 40 -0.17 2.57 7.73
CA ALA A 40 -0.08 1.41 6.84
C ALA A 40 -1.41 0.62 6.78
N LYS A 41 -2.08 0.42 7.92
CA LYS A 41 -3.38 -0.26 7.96
C LYS A 41 -4.46 0.54 7.22
N ILE A 42 -4.56 1.84 7.49
CA ILE A 42 -5.54 2.75 6.86
C ILE A 42 -5.36 2.79 5.34
N HIS A 43 -4.10 2.88 4.88
CA HIS A 43 -3.76 2.97 3.46
C HIS A 43 -3.60 1.60 2.79
N GLY A 44 -3.93 0.48 3.43
CA GLY A 44 -3.93 -0.85 2.81
C GLY A 44 -2.55 -1.41 2.47
N TYR A 45 -1.52 -1.08 3.26
CA TYR A 45 -0.22 -1.73 3.22
C TYR A 45 -0.28 -3.05 4.00
N LYS A 46 0.07 -4.17 3.34
CA LYS A 46 0.04 -5.50 3.95
C LYS A 46 1.14 -5.71 4.98
N TYR A 47 2.26 -4.99 4.89
CA TYR A 47 3.41 -5.22 5.75
C TYR A 47 3.93 -3.91 6.35
N CYS A 48 4.23 -3.96 7.65
CA CYS A 48 4.96 -2.93 8.39
C CYS A 48 5.83 -3.61 9.46
N TRP A 49 7.15 -3.43 9.39
CA TRP A 49 8.12 -4.12 10.26
C TRP A 49 9.36 -3.25 10.53
N ILE A 50 10.21 -3.70 11.46
CA ILE A 50 11.49 -3.07 11.78
C ILE A 50 12.62 -4.00 11.31
N ARG A 51 13.69 -3.43 10.76
CA ARG A 51 14.93 -4.15 10.45
C ARG A 51 16.12 -3.21 10.60
N ASN A 52 17.08 -3.56 11.46
CA ASN A 52 18.28 -2.75 11.71
C ASN A 52 17.92 -1.29 12.09
N GLY A 53 16.93 -1.13 12.98
CA GLY A 53 16.45 0.16 13.43
C GLY A 53 15.56 0.93 12.44
N ALA A 54 15.54 0.51 11.18
CA ALA A 54 14.74 1.10 10.11
C ALA A 54 13.30 0.60 10.15
N ILE A 55 12.34 1.52 10.04
CA ILE A 55 10.92 1.21 9.93
C ILE A 55 10.58 1.06 8.47
N LEU A 56 10.05 -0.10 8.08
CA LEU A 56 9.76 -0.44 6.69
C LEU A 56 8.29 -0.73 6.52
N ILE A 57 7.71 -0.21 5.43
CA ILE A 57 6.35 -0.54 4.98
C ILE A 57 6.40 -1.16 3.57
N ARG A 58 5.43 -2.00 3.24
CA ARG A 58 5.29 -2.56 1.89
C ARG A 58 3.81 -2.82 1.58
N LYS A 59 3.41 -2.42 0.37
CA LYS A 59 2.00 -2.50 -0.05
C LYS A 59 1.51 -3.94 -0.12
N GLN A 60 2.22 -4.78 -0.85
CA GLN A 60 1.93 -6.20 -1.02
C GLN A 60 3.19 -6.95 -1.46
N GLU A 61 3.12 -8.28 -1.58
CA GLU A 61 4.23 -9.07 -2.08
C GLU A 61 4.66 -8.61 -3.49
N GLY A 62 5.96 -8.74 -3.78
CA GLY A 62 6.56 -8.23 -5.03
C GLY A 62 6.74 -6.70 -5.09
N ASN A 63 6.14 -5.91 -4.20
CA ASN A 63 6.35 -4.46 -4.18
C ASN A 63 7.62 -4.09 -3.40
N PRO A 64 8.31 -2.98 -3.77
CA PRO A 64 9.45 -2.49 -3.00
C PRO A 64 9.01 -2.12 -1.58
N ALA A 65 9.93 -2.32 -0.63
CA ALA A 65 9.76 -1.79 0.72
C ALA A 65 10.16 -0.32 0.75
N ILE A 66 9.42 0.50 1.50
CA ILE A 66 9.68 1.91 1.71
C ILE A 66 10.20 2.07 3.13
N HIS A 67 11.31 2.77 3.30
CA HIS A 67 11.87 3.12 4.60
C HIS A 67 11.23 4.43 5.06
N ILE A 68 10.68 4.42 6.28
CA ILE A 68 10.10 5.59 6.94
C ILE A 68 11.10 6.12 7.97
N GLN A 69 11.70 7.27 7.69
CA GLN A 69 12.76 7.87 8.51
C GLN A 69 12.23 8.84 9.58
N ASN A 70 11.12 9.52 9.30
CA ASN A 70 10.51 10.50 10.18
C ASN A 70 9.00 10.64 9.86
N MET A 71 8.31 11.53 10.58
CA MET A 71 6.87 11.75 10.39
C MET A 71 6.54 12.38 9.02
N GLU A 72 7.37 13.28 8.51
CA GLU A 72 7.16 13.90 7.20
C GLU A 72 7.25 12.87 6.06
N ASP A 73 8.21 11.95 6.15
CA ASP A 73 8.38 10.84 5.23
C ASP A 73 7.17 9.89 5.26
N LEU A 74 6.64 9.62 6.45
CA LEU A 74 5.39 8.89 6.61
C LEU A 74 4.23 9.60 5.90
N GLU A 75 4.08 10.91 6.10
CA GLU A 75 3.04 11.71 5.47
C GLU A 75 3.21 11.78 3.96
N ARG A 76 4.43 11.91 3.43
CA ARG A 76 4.71 11.89 1.99
C ARG A 76 4.25 10.59 1.34
N HIS A 77 4.45 9.46 2.01
CA HIS A 77 4.09 8.14 1.48
C HIS A 77 2.63 7.72 1.71
N MET A 78 1.95 8.36 2.65
CA MET A 78 0.54 8.08 3.01
C MET A 78 -0.42 9.17 2.53
N GLY A 79 0.05 10.39 2.33
CA GLY A 79 -0.72 11.62 2.09
C GLY A 79 -1.42 11.70 0.73
N ARG A 80 -1.23 10.70 -0.14
CA ARG A 80 -2.21 10.45 -1.20
C ARG A 80 -3.26 9.52 -0.62
N ALA A 81 -4.37 10.11 -0.16
CA ALA A 81 -5.61 9.36 0.08
C ALA A 81 -5.82 8.38 -1.08
N PRO A 82 -6.25 7.13 -0.82
CA PRO A 82 -6.61 6.26 -1.92
C PRO A 82 -7.63 7.05 -2.74
N ALA A 83 -7.28 7.38 -3.99
CA ALA A 83 -8.28 7.79 -4.95
C ALA A 83 -9.39 6.77 -4.81
N ALA A 84 -10.60 7.25 -4.51
CA ALA A 84 -11.80 6.45 -4.39
C ALA A 84 -11.75 5.33 -5.45
N PRO A 85 -12.22 4.11 -5.13
CA PRO A 85 -12.16 3.00 -6.08
C PRO A 85 -12.69 3.54 -7.40
N ALA A 86 -11.85 3.51 -8.43
CA ALA A 86 -12.22 3.91 -9.77
C ALA A 86 -13.35 2.96 -10.20
N GLU A 87 -14.58 3.32 -9.85
CA GLU A 87 -15.79 2.79 -10.44
C GLU A 87 -15.67 3.13 -11.92
N ARG A 88 -15.24 2.10 -12.64
CA ARG A 88 -15.38 1.82 -14.06
C ARG A 88 -15.95 3.00 -14.83
N SER A 89 -15.07 3.61 -15.61
CA SER A 89 -15.40 4.36 -16.81
C SER A 89 -16.64 3.74 -17.49
N PRO A 90 -17.75 4.48 -17.71
CA PRO A 90 -18.82 3.95 -18.53
C PRO A 90 -18.24 3.75 -19.93
N ALA A 91 -18.32 2.51 -20.42
CA ALA A 91 -17.98 2.15 -21.79
C ALA A 91 -18.65 3.14 -22.77
N PRO A 92 -18.00 3.46 -23.91
CA PRO A 92 -18.59 4.36 -24.88
C PRO A 92 -19.85 3.68 -25.44
N ALA A 93 -21.01 4.27 -25.18
CA ALA A 93 -22.25 3.88 -25.84
C ALA A 93 -22.09 4.10 -27.35
N GLU A 94 -21.96 2.98 -28.04
CA GLU A 94 -21.90 2.81 -29.47
C GLU A 94 -23.02 3.60 -30.16
N ARG A 95 -22.63 4.46 -31.11
CA ARG A 95 -23.57 5.16 -31.99
C ARG A 95 -24.23 4.15 -32.94
N SER A 96 -25.56 4.21 -33.05
CA SER A 96 -26.27 3.77 -34.26
C SER A 96 -27.67 4.41 -34.34
N PRO A 97 -28.27 4.51 -35.54
CA PRO A 97 -28.63 5.80 -36.14
C PRO A 97 -30.12 6.10 -36.10
N ALA A 98 -30.43 7.37 -36.39
CA ALA A 98 -31.78 7.91 -36.55
C ALA A 98 -32.61 7.14 -37.58
N PRO A 99 -33.93 6.96 -37.36
CA PRO A 99 -34.84 6.63 -38.44
C PRO A 99 -35.35 7.89 -39.15
N ALA A 100 -35.45 7.74 -40.46
CA ALA A 100 -35.77 8.73 -41.47
C ALA A 100 -37.21 9.28 -41.39
N SER A 101 -37.34 10.49 -41.93
CA SER A 101 -38.52 11.22 -42.32
C SER A 101 -39.72 10.38 -42.75
N GLN A 102 -40.90 10.70 -42.21
CA GLN A 102 -42.17 10.61 -42.95
C GLN A 102 -43.00 11.87 -42.67
N GLN A 103 -43.15 12.67 -43.72
CA GLN A 103 -44.09 13.78 -43.82
C GLN A 103 -45.47 13.19 -44.08
N HIS A 104 -46.51 13.64 -43.38
CA HIS A 104 -47.87 13.58 -43.91
C HIS A 104 -48.52 14.95 -43.83
N GLY A 105 -48.91 15.41 -45.01
CA GLY A 105 -49.45 16.72 -45.29
C GLY A 105 -50.93 16.89 -44.92
N ALA A 106 -51.36 18.13 -45.16
CA ALA A 106 -52.65 18.71 -44.90
C ALA A 106 -53.79 18.15 -45.79
N ALA A 107 -55.01 18.20 -45.23
CA ALA A 107 -56.31 18.47 -45.89
C ALA A 107 -57.33 18.57 -44.75
N SER A 108 -57.89 19.72 -44.36
CA SER A 108 -58.83 20.61 -45.05
C SER A 108 -59.99 19.86 -45.72
N GLY A 109 -61.22 20.05 -45.21
CA GLY A 109 -62.43 19.81 -45.99
C GLY A 109 -63.69 19.41 -45.20
N ASN A 110 -64.58 20.40 -45.08
CA ASN A 110 -66.04 20.37 -44.83
C ASN A 110 -66.57 20.05 -43.43
#